data_AF-A0A970DTG4-F1
#
_entry.id   AF-A0A970DTG4-F1
#
_cell.length_a   1.000
_cell.length_b   1.000
_cell.length_c   1.000
_cell.angle_alpha   90.00
_cell.angle_beta   90.00
_cell.angle_gamma   90.00
#
_symmetry.space_group_name_H-M   'P 1'
#
loop_
_entity.id
_entity.type
_entity.pdbx_description
1 polymer ?
#
loop_
_entity_poly.entity_id
_entity_poly.type
_entity_poly.pdbx_seq_one_letter_code
_entity_poly.pdbx_strand_id
1 'polypeptide(L)'
;MANEITDKDIALDLLISSKTKITTIVKAITEATNPALRELLKNQLTTSLNTHYRLIDISIAKGWYKADSAPEQQLQENLSMINQITQ
;
A
#
# COMPACT_ATOMS: atom_id res chain seq x y z
N MET A 1 23.85 17.34 -17.37
CA MET A 1 23.55 17.50 -15.93
C MET A 1 22.90 16.20 -15.50
N ALA A 2 23.55 15.39 -14.67
CA ALA A 2 22.93 14.16 -14.17
C ALA A 2 21.75 14.56 -13.28
N ASN A 3 20.57 14.01 -13.54
CA ASN A 3 19.41 14.22 -12.68
C ASN A 3 19.65 13.39 -11.41
N GLU A 4 20.10 14.02 -10.34
CA GLU A 4 20.31 13.34 -9.06
C GLU A 4 18.97 12.85 -8.53
N ILE A 5 18.92 11.56 -8.18
CA ILE A 5 17.74 10.96 -7.57
C ILE A 5 17.61 11.52 -6.15
N THR A 6 16.47 12.12 -5.84
CA THR A 6 16.20 12.70 -4.52
C THR A 6 15.58 11.67 -3.57
N ASP A 7 15.65 11.93 -2.26
CA ASP A 7 14.93 11.12 -1.26
C ASP A 7 13.42 11.06 -1.52
N LYS A 8 12.85 12.13 -2.09
CA LYS A 8 11.46 12.18 -2.51
C LYS A 8 11.19 11.17 -3.64
N ASP A 9 12.05 11.13 -4.65
CA ASP A 9 11.92 10.19 -5.77
C ASP A 9 12.00 8.75 -5.27
N ILE A 10 12.93 8.46 -4.36
CA ILE A 10 13.07 7.15 -3.71
C ILE A 10 11.81 6.81 -2.90
N ALA A 11 11.30 7.74 -2.09
CA ALA A 11 10.12 7.50 -1.27
C ALA A 11 8.88 7.21 -2.12
N LEU A 12 8.66 7.97 -3.20
CA LEU A 12 7.54 7.77 -4.11
C LEU A 12 7.65 6.43 -4.87
N ASP A 13 8.84 6.06 -5.32
CA ASP A 13 9.07 4.75 -5.96
C ASP A 13 8.85 3.58 -4.99
N LEU A 14 9.32 3.71 -3.74
CA LEU A 14 9.06 2.73 -2.69
C LEU A 14 7.56 2.63 -2.34
N LEU A 15 6.82 3.74 -2.38
CA LEU A 15 5.36 3.73 -2.19
C LEU A 15 4.65 2.95 -3.29
N ILE A 16 5.08 3.09 -4.55
CA ILE A 16 4.54 2.32 -5.68
C ILE A 16 4.91 0.83 -5.51
N SER A 17 6.18 0.53 -5.27
CA SER A 17 6.69 -0.82 -5.10
C SER A 17 6.01 -1.57 -3.96
N SER A 18 5.76 -0.90 -2.83
CA SER A 18 5.06 -1.49 -1.69
C SER A 18 3.59 -1.79 -1.98
N LYS A 19 2.87 -0.94 -2.74
CA LYS A 19 1.50 -1.24 -3.22
C LYS A 19 1.49 -2.49 -4.10
N THR A 20 2.42 -2.59 -5.04
CA THR A 20 2.56 -3.77 -5.91
C THR A 20 2.83 -5.03 -5.09
N LYS A 21 3.74 -4.96 -4.11
CA LYS A 21 4.03 -6.08 -3.20
C LYS A 21 2.78 -6.52 -2.43
N ILE A 22 2.04 -5.58 -1.84
CA ILE A 22 0.81 -5.87 -1.08
C ILE A 22 -0.21 -6.58 -1.96
N THR A 23 -0.50 -6.05 -3.16
CA THR A 23 -1.47 -6.65 -4.09
C THR A 23 -1.04 -8.06 -4.52
N THR A 24 0.25 -8.29 -4.77
CA THR A 24 0.77 -9.61 -5.11
C THR A 24 0.62 -10.61 -3.96
N ILE A 25 0.89 -10.20 -2.72
CA ILE A 25 0.68 -11.07 -1.54
C ILE A 25 -0.80 -11.42 -1.40
N VAL A 26 -1.71 -10.45 -1.56
CA VAL A 26 -3.16 -10.71 -1.49
C VAL A 26 -3.60 -11.73 -2.53
N LYS A 27 -3.15 -11.61 -3.79
CA LYS A 27 -3.42 -12.61 -4.83
C LYS A 27 -2.91 -14.00 -4.43
N ALA A 28 -1.67 -14.09 -3.95
CA ALA A 28 -1.10 -15.34 -3.48
C ALA A 28 -1.89 -15.96 -2.31
N ILE A 29 -2.40 -15.15 -1.38
CA ILE A 29 -3.27 -15.61 -0.28
C ILE A 29 -4.54 -16.25 -0.83
N THR A 30 -5.17 -15.63 -1.85
CA THR A 30 -6.40 -16.14 -2.46
C THR A 30 -6.20 -17.46 -3.22
N GLU A 31 -4.99 -17.71 -3.72
CA GLU A 31 -4.63 -18.91 -4.47
C GLU A 31 -4.02 -20.03 -3.59
N ALA A 32 -3.64 -19.73 -2.34
CA ALA A 32 -2.98 -20.67 -1.44
C ALA A 32 -3.94 -21.76 -0.92
N THR A 33 -3.70 -23.01 -1.34
CA THR A 33 -4.44 -24.20 -0.87
C THR A 33 -3.90 -24.78 0.44
N ASN A 34 -2.63 -24.53 0.76
CA ASN A 34 -2.01 -24.98 2.01
C ASN A 34 -2.30 -23.98 3.15
N PRO A 35 -2.91 -24.40 4.28
CA PRO A 35 -3.24 -23.51 5.39
C PRO A 35 -2.03 -22.83 6.03
N ALA A 36 -0.91 -23.54 6.21
CA ALA A 36 0.30 -22.97 6.80
C ALA A 36 0.92 -21.89 5.88
N LEU A 37 0.91 -22.12 4.57
CA LEU A 37 1.33 -21.12 3.59
C LEU A 37 0.43 -19.88 3.63
N ARG A 38 -0.88 -20.09 3.74
CA ARG A 38 -1.85 -18.98 3.85
C ARG A 38 -1.58 -18.11 5.08
N GLU A 39 -1.33 -18.73 6.24
CA GLU A 39 -1.00 -17.98 7.46
C GLU A 39 0.34 -17.26 7.36
N LEU A 40 1.36 -17.88 6.74
CA LEU A 40 2.63 -17.21 6.47
C LEU A 40 2.45 -15.95 5.60
N LEU A 41 1.68 -16.06 4.51
CA LEU A 41 1.43 -14.94 3.61
C LEU A 41 0.61 -13.82 4.28
N LYS A 42 -0.36 -14.17 5.15
CA LYS A 42 -1.06 -13.17 5.98
C LYS A 42 -0.10 -12.39 6.88
N ASN A 43 0.84 -13.08 7.53
CA ASN A 43 1.86 -12.40 8.35
C ASN A 43 2.76 -11.47 7.51
N GLN A 44 3.12 -11.88 6.29
CA GLN A 44 3.85 -11.03 5.35
C GLN A 44 3.03 -9.83 4.87
N LEU A 45 1.71 -10.01 4.66
CA LEU A 45 0.80 -8.93 4.33
C LEU A 45 0.77 -7.88 5.44
N THR A 46 0.56 -8.30 6.69
CA THR A 46 0.56 -7.41 7.86
C THR A 46 1.87 -6.64 7.98
N THR A 47 3.01 -7.32 7.80
CA THR A 47 4.33 -6.67 7.84
C THR A 47 4.50 -5.63 6.72
N SER A 48 4.04 -5.98 5.51
CA SER A 48 4.13 -5.09 4.34
C SER A 48 3.22 -3.86 4.48
N LEU A 49 2.02 -4.03 5.04
CA LEU A 49 1.11 -2.93 5.37
C LEU A 49 1.74 -1.99 6.40
N ASN A 50 2.26 -2.52 7.51
CA ASN A 50 2.93 -1.71 8.54
C ASN A 50 4.11 -0.92 7.97
N THR A 51 4.87 -1.51 7.04
CA THR A 51 5.97 -0.83 6.36
C THR A 51 5.45 0.28 5.44
N HIS A 52 4.39 0.01 4.68
CA HIS A 52 3.77 1.00 3.80
C HIS A 52 3.21 2.20 4.58
N TYR A 53 2.57 1.97 5.73
CA TYR A 53 2.05 3.04 6.58
C TYR A 53 3.17 3.97 7.07
N ARG A 54 4.25 3.38 7.60
CA ARG A 54 5.41 4.17 8.04
C ARG A 54 6.02 5.00 6.90
N LEU A 55 6.04 4.45 5.68
CA LEU A 55 6.55 5.16 4.51
C LEU A 55 5.62 6.32 4.09
N ILE A 56 4.29 6.11 4.16
CA ILE A 56 3.32 7.20 3.95
C ILE A 56 3.48 8.27 5.01
N ASP A 57 3.59 7.91 6.29
CA ASP A 57 3.73 8.87 7.40
C ASP A 57 4.97 9.75 7.21
N ILE A 58 6.10 9.14 6.86
CA ILE A 58 7.34 9.86 6.53
C ILE A 58 7.11 10.79 5.34
N SER A 59 6.47 10.27 4.28
CA SER A 59 6.24 11.04 3.05
C SER A 59 5.31 12.23 3.27
N ILE A 60 4.30 12.10 4.13
CA ILE A 60 3.41 13.20 4.53
C ILE A 60 4.18 14.20 5.39
N ALA A 61 4.90 13.74 6.41
CA ALA A 61 5.66 14.60 7.32
C ALA A 61 6.73 15.43 6.59
N LYS A 62 7.29 14.89 5.51
CA LYS A 62 8.27 15.57 4.63
C LYS A 62 7.62 16.41 3.53
N GLY A 63 6.30 16.41 3.40
CA GLY A 63 5.56 17.12 2.34
C GLY A 63 5.74 16.51 0.95
N TRP A 64 6.19 15.26 0.86
CA TRP A 64 6.39 14.52 -0.39
C TRP A 64 5.10 13.87 -0.90
N TYR A 65 4.17 13.58 0.00
CA TYR A 65 2.87 13.00 -0.31
C TYR A 65 1.75 13.82 0.33
N LYS A 66 0.69 14.11 -0.43
CA LYS A 66 -0.48 14.82 0.08
C LYS A 66 -1.50 13.78 0.54
N ALA A 67 -1.72 13.69 1.85
CA ALA A 67 -2.80 12.88 2.40
C ALA A 67 -4.15 13.50 2.04
N ASP A 68 -5.19 12.69 1.93
CA ASP A 68 -6.55 13.21 1.88
C ASP A 68 -6.87 13.91 3.20
N SER A 69 -7.34 15.16 3.09
CA SER A 69 -7.68 15.99 4.25
C SER A 69 -9.03 15.65 4.87
N ALA A 70 -9.79 14.75 4.24
CA ALA A 70 -11.15 14.39 4.65
C ALA A 70 -11.29 12.85 4.75
N PRO A 71 -10.94 12.26 5.91
CA PRO A 71 -11.04 10.82 6.13
C PRO A 71 -12.42 10.23 5.82
N GLU A 72 -13.48 11.00 6.07
CA GLU A 72 -14.86 10.62 5.77
C GLU A 72 -15.10 10.48 4.26
N GLN A 73 -14.56 11.41 3.47
CA GLN A 73 -14.65 11.36 2.00
C GLN A 73 -13.85 10.18 1.47
N GLN A 74 -12.62 9.99 1.95
CA GLN A 74 -11.78 8.87 1.56
C GLN A 74 -12.44 7.52 1.89
N LEU A 75 -13.10 7.40 3.04
CA LEU A 75 -13.87 6.21 3.40
C LEU A 75 -15.04 6.00 2.42
N GLN A 76 -15.80 7.05 2.12
CA GLN A 76 -16.94 6.97 1.22
C GLN A 76 -16.55 6.58 -0.21
N GLU A 77 -15.43 7.12 -0.71
CA GLU A 77 -14.86 6.77 -2.01
C GLU A 77 -14.42 5.31 -2.04
N ASN A 78 -13.68 4.85 -1.02
CA ASN A 78 -13.25 3.46 -0.91
C ASN A 78 -14.43 2.49 -0.86
N LEU A 79 -15.47 2.80 -0.08
CA LEU A 79 -16.69 1.98 -0.01
C LEU A 79 -17.43 1.96 -1.35
N SER A 80 -17.48 3.09 -2.05
CA SER A 80 -18.11 3.19 -3.38
C SER A 80 -17.37 2.33 -4.40
N MET A 81 -16.03 2.37 -4.39
CA MET A 81 -15.19 1.56 -5.27
C MET A 81 -15.35 0.06 -4.99
N ILE A 82 -15.41 -0.34 -3.71
CA ILE A 82 -15.67 -1.74 -3.34
C ILE A 82 -17.04 -2.18 -3.89
N ASN A 83 -18.08 -1.38 -3.69
CA ASN A 83 -19.44 -1.70 -4.17
C ASN A 83 -19.52 -1.86 -5.69
N GLN A 84 -18.75 -1.09 -6.46
CA GLN A 84 -18.68 -1.20 -7.92
C GLN A 84 -18.04 -2.51 -8.39
N ILE A 85 -17.09 -3.07 -7.63
CA ILE A 85 -16.41 -4.32 -7.98
C ILE A 85 -17.28 -5.54 -7.60
N THR A 86 -18.14 -5.39 -6.60
CA THR A 86 -18.99 -6.47 -6.09
C THR A 86 -20.37 -6.60 -6.77
N GLN A 87 -20.75 -5.64 -7.63
CA GLN A 87 -22.00 -5.67 -8.42
C GLN A 87 -21.73 -6.07 -9.86
#